data_AF-A0A1Q3V472-F1
#
_entry.id   AF-A0A1Q3V472-F1
#
_cell.length_a   1.000
_cell.length_b   1.000
_cell.length_c   1.000
_cell.angle_alpha   90.00
_cell.angle_beta   90.00
_cell.angle_gamma   90.00
#
_symmetry.space_group_name_H-M   'P 1'
#
loop_
_entity.id
_entity.type
_entity.pdbx_description
1 polymer ?
#
loop_
_entity_poly.entity_id
_entity_poly.type
_entity_poly.pdbx_seq_one_letter_code
_entity_poly.pdbx_strand_id
1 'polypeptide(L)' 'MCMTNCGTLTVTTLLQDPLTRMLMRSDGVSEEAFAELLQRVQDCLAARAAAPSEVLSHRWTNA' A
#
# COMPACT_ATOMS: atom_id res chain seq x y z
N MET A 1 8.50 19.96 -10.45
CA MET A 1 7.88 19.52 -9.19
C MET A 1 6.65 18.71 -9.55
N CYS A 2 6.71 17.39 -9.44
CA CYS A 2 5.53 16.54 -9.63
C CYS A 2 4.84 16.43 -8.27
N MET A 3 3.70 17.09 -8.12
CA MET A 3 2.85 16.99 -6.94
C MET A 3 2.03 15.71 -7.12
N THR A 4 2.51 14.61 -6.53
CA THR A 4 1.74 13.37 -6.47
C THR A 4 0.62 13.59 -5.47
N ASN A 5 -0.57 13.93 -5.95
CA ASN A 5 -1.78 13.89 -5.15
C ASN A 5 -2.00 12.43 -4.73
N CYS A 6 -1.58 12.06 -3.52
CA CYS A 6 -2.07 10.85 -2.85
C CYS A 6 -3.55 11.07 -2.50
N GLY A 7 -4.41 11.10 -3.52
CA GLY A 7 -5.83 10.89 -3.33
C GLY A 7 -6.04 9.53 -2.67
N THR A 8 -7.13 9.38 -1.92
CA THR A 8 -7.52 8.12 -1.28
C THR A 8 -7.58 7.00 -2.31
N LEU A 9 -6.51 6.20 -2.41
CA LEU A 9 -6.47 5.00 -3.25
C LEU A 9 -7.30 3.92 -2.55
N THR A 10 -8.56 3.81 -2.97
CA THR A 10 -9.41 2.70 -2.52
C THR A 10 -9.08 1.43 -3.30
N VAL A 11 -9.32 0.27 -2.68
CA VAL A 11 -9.13 -1.05 -3.31
C VAL A 11 -9.88 -1.11 -4.64
N THR A 12 -11.09 -0.56 -4.69
CA THR A 12 -11.92 -0.51 -5.90
C THR A 12 -11.28 0.32 -7.03
N THR A 13 -10.69 1.46 -6.71
CA THR A 13 -9.97 2.28 -7.72
C THR A 13 -8.72 1.58 -8.27
N LEU A 14 -8.00 0.83 -7.44
CA LEU A 14 -6.85 0.04 -7.90
C LEU A 14 -7.27 -1.14 -8.77
N LEU A 15 -8.37 -1.82 -8.43
CA LEU A 15 -8.91 -2.91 -9.25
C LEU A 15 -9.44 -2.44 -10.61
N GLN A 16 -9.86 -1.18 -10.70
CA GLN A 16 -10.31 -0.56 -11.95
C GLN A 16 -9.16 0.04 -12.77
N ASP A 17 -7.97 0.15 -12.19
CA ASP A 17 -6.81 0.71 -12.85
C ASP A 17 -6.33 -0.20 -14.01
N PRO A 18 -6.16 0.34 -15.23
CA PRO A 18 -5.79 -0.46 -16.40
C PRO A 18 -4.43 -1.16 -16.27
N LEU A 19 -3.45 -0.53 -15.60
CA LEU A 19 -2.12 -1.12 -15.41
C LEU A 19 -2.18 -2.26 -14.40
N THR A 20 -2.98 -2.08 -13.35
CA THR A 20 -3.22 -3.11 -12.33
C THR A 20 -3.88 -4.35 -12.94
N ARG A 21 -4.90 -4.16 -13.78
CA ARG A 21 -5.52 -5.28 -14.54
C ARG A 21 -4.55 -5.95 -15.50
N MET A 22 -3.69 -5.18 -16.17
CA MET A 22 -2.67 -5.72 -17.06
C MET A 22 -1.65 -6.58 -16.30
N LEU A 23 -1.18 -6.12 -15.13
CA LEU A 23 -0.28 -6.87 -14.26
C LEU A 23 -0.93 -8.15 -13.74
N MET A 24 -2.15 -8.06 -13.22
CA MET A 24 -2.90 -9.24 -12.76
C MET A 24 -3.05 -10.28 -13.87
N ARG A 25 -3.35 -9.85 -15.10
CA ARG A 25 -3.46 -10.74 -16.26
C ARG A 25 -2.12 -11.35 -16.66
N SER A 26 -1.04 -10.58 -16.59
CA SER A 26 0.33 -11.05 -16.90
C SER A 26 0.79 -12.12 -15.92
N ASP A 27 0.51 -11.92 -14.64
CA ASP A 27 0.97 -12.81 -13.56
C ASP A 27 -0.04 -13.92 -13.22
N GLY A 28 -1.17 -13.99 -13.94
CA GLY A 28 -2.21 -15.00 -13.72
C GLY A 28 -2.93 -14.87 -12.36
N VAL A 29 -2.98 -13.66 -11.81
CA VAL A 29 -3.56 -13.37 -10.49
C VAL A 29 -5.06 -13.12 -10.62
N SER A 30 -5.86 -13.81 -9.81
CA SER A 30 -7.30 -13.58 -9.74
C SER A 30 -7.65 -12.25 -9.05
N GLU A 31 -8.82 -11.71 -9.37
CA GLU A 31 -9.30 -10.48 -8.73
C GLU A 31 -9.42 -10.60 -7.21
N GLU A 32 -9.90 -11.76 -6.75
CA GLU A 32 -10.05 -12.08 -5.33
C GLU A 32 -8.71 -12.09 -4.59
N ALA A 33 -7.70 -12.76 -5.17
CA ALA A 33 -6.37 -12.85 -4.56
C ALA A 33 -5.67 -11.48 -4.50
N PHE A 34 -5.85 -10.66 -5.53
CA PHE A 34 -5.31 -9.30 -5.55
C PHE A 34 -6.03 -8.38 -4.56
N ALA A 35 -7.36 -8.49 -4.45
CA ALA A 35 -8.15 -7.74 -3.47
C ALA A 35 -7.76 -8.09 -2.03
N GLU A 36 -7.57 -9.39 -1.73
CA GLU A 36 -7.10 -9.85 -0.41
C GLU A 36 -5.70 -9.29 -0.09
N LEU A 37 -4.78 -9.32 -1.05
CA LEU A 37 -3.44 -8.75 -0.89
C LEU A 37 -3.51 -7.25 -0.59
N LEU A 38 -4.32 -6.50 -1.34
CA LEU A 38 -4.50 -5.07 -1.12
C LEU A 38 -5.10 -4.76 0.25
N GLN A 39 -6.08 -5.55 0.71
CA GLN A 39 -6.66 -5.37 2.04
C GLN A 39 -5.61 -5.58 3.13
N ARG A 40 -4.82 -6.66 3.04
CA ARG A 40 -3.73 -6.92 3.99
C ARG A 40 -2.69 -5.82 4.01
N VAL A 41 -2.34 -5.26 2.84
CA VAL A 41 -1.42 -4.11 2.77
C VAL A 41 -2.03 -2.90 3.47
N GLN A 42 -3.32 -2.61 3.23
CA GLN A 42 -4.01 -1.52 3.89
C GLN A 42 -4.03 -1.70 5.42
N ASP A 43 -4.31 -2.91 5.91
CA ASP A 43 -4.31 -3.21 7.34
C ASP A 43 -2.91 -3.04 7.95
N CYS A 44 -1.85 -3.50 7.25
CA CYS A 44 -0.47 -3.29 7.69
C CYS A 44 -0.08 -1.80 7.72
N LEU A 45 -0.51 -1.02 6.72
CA LEU A 45 -0.28 0.43 6.67
C LEU A 45 -1.03 1.15 7.79
N ALA A 46 -2.28 0.76 8.06
CA ALA A 46 -3.07 1.29 9.15
C ALA A 46 -2.45 0.96 10.51
N ALA A 47 -2.01 -0.29 10.72
CA ALA A 47 -1.30 -0.71 11.92
C ALA A 47 0.01 0.07 12.12
N ARG A 48 0.76 0.32 11.04
CA ARG A 48 1.99 1.14 11.09
C ARG A 48 1.71 2.61 11.38
N ALA A 49 0.62 3.16 10.85
CA ALA A 49 0.20 4.53 11.13
C ALA A 49 -0.32 4.69 12.57
N ALA A 50 -0.92 3.63 13.12
CA ALA A 50 -1.40 3.59 14.51
C ALA A 50 -0.28 3.31 15.53
N ALA A 51 0.86 2.74 15.08
CA ALA A 51 2.01 2.54 15.94
C ALA A 51 2.59 3.91 16.35
N PRO A 52 2.77 4.20 17.65
CA PRO A 52 3.42 5.42 18.08
C PRO A 52 4.84 5.48 17.48
N SER A 53 5.18 6.64 16.93
CA SER A 53 6.48 6.94 16.30
C SER A 53 7.61 6.98 17.34
N GLU A 54 7.88 5.89 18.05
CA GLU A 54 9.00 5.79 19.01
C GLU A 54 10.24 5.10 18.42
N VAL A 55 10.13 4.44 17.27
CA VAL A 55 11.24 3.61 16.75
C VAL A 55 12.28 4.39 15.93
N LEU A 56 12.06 5.66 15.61
CA LEU A 56 13.00 6.46 14.79
C LEU A 56 13.91 7.42 15.59
N SER A 57 13.71 7.59 16.91
CA SER A 57 14.52 8.53 17.71
C SER A 57 15.68 7.89 18.49
N HIS A 58 15.80 6.56 18.57
CA HIS A 58 16.87 5.91 19.36
C HIS A 58 18.07 5.39 18.55
N ARG A 59 18.09 5.54 17.21
CA ARG A 59 19.17 5.01 16.37
C ARG A 59 20.18 6.05 15.87
N TRP A 60 20.33 7.19 16.56
CA TRP A 60 21.37 8.19 16.26
C TRP A 60 21.90 8.93 17.52
N THR A 61 22.03 8.26 18.65
CA THR A 61 22.85 8.77 19.77
C THR A 61 23.70 7.65 20.33
N ASN A 62 24.96 7.62 19.88
CA ASN A 62 26.22 7.27 20.58
C ASN A 62 27.22 6.90 19.46
N ALA A 63 28.12 7.80 19.06
CA ALA A 63 29.28 8.33 19.81
C ALA A 63 30.24 7.20 20.21
#